data_AF-A0A6A5FFF4-F1
#
_entry.id   AF-A0A6A5FFF4-F1
#
_cell.length_a   1.000
_cell.length_b   1.000
_cell.length_c   1.000
_cell.angle_alpha   90.00
_cell.angle_beta   90.00
_cell.angle_gamma   90.00
#
_symmetry.space_group_name_H-M   'P 1'
#
loop_
_entity.id
_entity.type
_entity.pdbx_description
1 polymer ?
#
loop_
_entity_poly.entity_id
_entity_poly.type
_entity_poly.pdbx_seq_one_letter_code
_entity_poly.pdbx_strand_id
1 'polypeptide(L)'
;MCAYKLVTVKFKWWGLQTKVENFIHEQEKRIFNNFHRQLFCWIDRWVELSMDDIRRMEAETQRELDEMREKGSVRGTKAADE
;
A
#
# COMPACT_ATOMS: atom_id res chain seq x y z
N MET A 1 16.57 12.31 2.75
CA MET A 1 16.71 10.85 2.98
C MET A 1 16.42 10.09 1.69
N CYS A 2 16.86 8.85 1.55
CA CYS A 2 16.47 7.97 0.42
C CYS A 2 16.08 6.58 0.95
N ALA A 3 15.01 5.99 0.43
CA ALA A 3 14.58 4.64 0.77
C ALA A 3 14.84 3.70 -0.41
N TYR A 4 15.89 2.90 -0.31
CA TYR A 4 16.26 1.92 -1.34
C TYR A 4 15.46 0.62 -1.16
N LYS A 5 14.27 0.57 -1.77
CA LYS A 5 13.35 -0.59 -1.68
C LYS A 5 13.68 -1.62 -2.77
N LEU A 6 14.50 -2.62 -2.44
CA LEU A 6 14.79 -3.76 -3.32
C LEU A 6 13.60 -4.73 -3.30
N VAL A 7 12.91 -4.88 -4.44
CA VAL A 7 11.73 -5.74 -4.58
C VAL A 7 12.13 -7.02 -5.31
N THR A 8 11.78 -8.18 -4.76
CA THR A 8 11.93 -9.49 -5.40
C THR A 8 10.56 -10.12 -5.56
N VAL A 9 10.18 -10.47 -6.79
CA VAL A 9 8.94 -11.17 -7.10
C VAL A 9 9.27 -12.55 -7.64
N LYS A 10 8.51 -13.57 -7.21
CA LYS A 10 8.61 -14.93 -7.73
C LYS A 10 7.22 -15.48 -8.00
N PHE A 11 6.91 -15.78 -9.26
CA PHE A 11 5.65 -16.38 -9.67
C PHE A 11 5.90 -17.55 -10.62
N LYS A 12 6.03 -18.76 -10.05
CA LYS A 12 6.37 -19.97 -10.83
C LYS A 12 5.13 -20.64 -11.40
N TRP A 13 4.68 -20.17 -12.56
CA TRP A 13 3.59 -20.80 -13.33
C TRP A 13 3.97 -20.87 -14.81
N TRP A 14 3.94 -22.07 -15.39
CA TRP A 14 4.22 -22.29 -16.81
C TRP A 14 3.31 -21.43 -17.71
N GLY A 15 3.92 -20.67 -18.61
CA GLY A 15 3.22 -19.78 -19.55
C GLY A 15 2.78 -18.42 -18.98
N LEU A 16 2.86 -18.20 -17.65
CA LEU A 16 2.43 -16.95 -17.01
C LEU A 16 3.51 -16.23 -16.21
N GLN A 17 4.61 -16.91 -15.87
CA GLN A 17 5.67 -16.38 -14.99
C GLN A 17 6.08 -14.95 -15.31
N THR A 18 6.68 -14.71 -16.48
CA THR A 18 7.20 -13.39 -16.85
C THR A 18 6.10 -12.32 -16.87
N LYS A 19 4.91 -12.65 -17.37
CA LYS A 19 3.79 -11.70 -17.45
C LYS A 19 3.35 -11.24 -16.07
N VAL A 20 3.20 -12.17 -15.13
CA VAL A 20 2.72 -11.87 -13.78
C VAL A 20 3.82 -11.22 -12.94
N GLU A 21 5.07 -11.66 -13.05
CA GLU A 21 6.20 -11.02 -12.35
C GLU A 21 6.35 -9.55 -12.77
N ASN A 22 6.29 -9.26 -14.07
CA ASN A 22 6.33 -7.88 -14.58
C ASN A 22 5.13 -7.06 -14.10
N PHE A 23 3.92 -7.62 -14.17
CA PHE A 23 2.71 -6.96 -13.69
C PHE A 23 2.81 -6.58 -12.22
N ILE A 24 3.28 -7.47 -11.35
CA ILE A 24 3.46 -7.18 -9.92
C ILE A 24 4.46 -6.04 -9.72
N HIS A 25 5.60 -6.05 -10.43
CA HIS A 25 6.58 -4.97 -10.36
C HIS A 25 6.00 -3.61 -10.79
N GLU A 26 5.15 -3.57 -11.82
CA GLU A 26 4.47 -2.36 -12.26
C GLU A 26 3.50 -1.84 -11.18
N GLN A 27 2.72 -2.74 -10.55
CA GLN A 27 1.81 -2.35 -9.47
C GLN A 27 2.57 -1.89 -8.22
N GLU A 28 3.66 -2.55 -7.82
CA GLU A 28 4.53 -2.11 -6.71
C GLU A 28 5.10 -0.72 -6.96
N LYS A 29 5.58 -0.44 -8.18
CA LYS A 29 6.04 0.89 -8.57
C LYS A 29 4.92 1.93 -8.46
N ARG A 30 3.70 1.59 -8.92
CA ARG A 30 2.51 2.47 -8.80
C ARG A 30 2.16 2.75 -7.34
N ILE A 31 2.17 1.71 -6.49
CA ILE A 31 1.92 1.82 -5.04
C ILE A 31 2.96 2.75 -4.41
N PHE A 32 4.25 2.52 -4.63
CA PHE A 32 5.30 3.38 -4.04
C PHE A 32 5.17 4.83 -4.50
N ASN A 33 4.89 5.08 -5.78
CA ASN A 33 4.72 6.45 -6.28
C ASN A 33 3.54 7.16 -5.59
N ASN A 34 2.37 6.51 -5.54
CA ASN A 34 1.18 7.12 -4.93
C ASN A 34 1.33 7.28 -3.42
N PHE A 35 1.87 6.26 -2.74
CA PHE A 35 2.09 6.27 -1.31
C PHE A 35 3.01 7.42 -0.87
N HIS A 36 4.18 7.59 -1.50
CA HIS A 36 5.10 8.65 -1.06
C HIS A 36 4.59 10.06 -1.41
N ARG A 37 3.79 10.20 -2.48
CA ARG A 37 3.09 11.46 -2.77
C ARG A 37 2.09 11.79 -1.66
N GLN A 38 1.27 10.82 -1.26
CA GLN A 38 0.30 10.99 -0.16
C GLN A 38 1.00 11.26 1.17
N LEU A 39 2.05 10.49 1.49
CA LEU A 39 2.85 10.67 2.71
C LEU A 39 3.37 12.11 2.82
N PHE A 40 3.92 12.66 1.73
CA PHE A 40 4.39 14.04 1.73
C PHE A 40 3.24 15.05 1.83
N CYS A 41 2.16 14.88 1.05
CA CYS A 41 1.00 15.77 1.11
C CYS A 41 0.24 15.71 2.44
N TRP A 42 0.49 14.69 3.27
CA TRP A 42 -0.08 14.55 4.61
C TRP A 42 0.90 14.93 5.73
N ILE A 43 2.02 15.59 5.43
CA ILE A 43 3.05 15.92 6.43
C ILE A 43 2.47 16.63 7.67
N ASP A 44 1.58 17.59 7.48
CA ASP A 44 0.92 18.34 8.57
C ASP A 44 0.06 17.46 9.48
N ARG A 45 -0.31 16.26 9.04
CA ARG A 45 -1.13 15.30 9.80
C ARG A 45 -0.30 14.38 10.68
N TRP A 46 0.97 14.19 10.39
CA TRP A 46 1.80 13.19 11.08
C TRP A 46 3.12 13.71 11.64
N VAL A 47 3.60 14.89 11.22
CA VAL A 47 4.92 15.41 11.62
C VAL A 47 5.05 15.65 13.12
N GLU A 48 3.95 15.94 13.81
CA GLU A 48 3.91 16.19 15.27
C GLU A 48 3.53 14.96 16.10
N LEU A 49 3.25 13.81 15.47
CA LEU A 49 2.84 12.61 16.19
C LEU A 49 4.02 11.97 16.93
N SER A 50 3.78 11.55 18.16
CA SER A 50 4.68 10.67 18.90
C SER A 50 4.46 9.20 18.53
N MET A 51 5.44 8.34 18.85
CA MET A 51 5.28 6.90 18.64
C MET A 51 4.11 6.29 19.45
N ASP A 52 3.76 6.87 20.59
CA ASP A 52 2.61 6.41 21.37
C ASP A 52 1.28 6.81 20.71
N ASP A 53 1.24 7.94 20.00
CA ASP A 53 0.07 8.32 19.20
C ASP A 53 -0.11 7.35 18.03
N ILE A 54 0.98 7.00 17.34
CA ILE A 54 0.96 6.01 16.26
C ILE A 54 0.42 4.66 16.73
N ARG A 55 0.89 4.15 17.89
CA ARG A 55 0.39 2.87 18.44
C ARG A 55 -1.10 2.89 18.77
N ARG A 56 -1.63 4.01 19.27
CA ARG A 56 -3.08 4.15 19.50
C ARG A 56 -3.85 4.17 18.19
N MET A 57 -3.36 4.91 17.19
CA MET A 57 -3.95 4.95 15.85
C MET A 57 -3.92 3.58 15.16
N GLU A 58 -2.85 2.79 15.32
CA GLU A 58 -2.76 1.43 14.78
C GLU A 58 -3.87 0.52 15.35
N ALA A 59 -4.12 0.58 16.66
CA ALA A 59 -5.16 -0.21 17.32
C ALA A 59 -6.58 0.21 16.89
N GLU A 60 -6.83 1.51 16.74
CA GLU A 60 -8.09 2.04 16.21
C GLU A 60 -8.28 1.64 14.74
N THR A 61 -7.26 1.86 13.91
CA THR A 61 -7.27 1.53 12.48
C THR A 61 -7.51 0.03 12.25
N GLN A 62 -6.95 -0.85 13.09
CA GLN A 62 -7.20 -2.29 12.98
C GLN A 62 -8.69 -2.61 13.09
N ARG A 63 -9.35 -2.07 14.12
CA ARG A 63 -10.80 -2.24 14.33
C ARG A 63 -11.61 -1.69 13.17
N GLU A 64 -11.29 -0.48 12.72
CA GLU A 64 -11.97 0.15 11.60
C GLU A 64 -11.82 -0.68 10.32
N LEU A 65 -10.61 -1.16 10.00
CA LEU A 65 -10.36 -1.96 8.81
C LEU A 65 -11.14 -3.29 8.82
N ASP A 66 -11.29 -3.93 9.98
CA ASP A 66 -12.11 -5.14 10.12
C ASP A 66 -13.59 -4.83 9.88
N GLU A 67 -14.14 -3.78 10.51
CA GLU A 67 -15.53 -3.37 10.31
C GLU A 67 -15.80 -2.97 8.85
N MET A 68 -14.87 -2.25 8.21
CA MET A 68 -14.96 -1.83 6.82
C MET A 68 -14.89 -3.01 5.85
N ARG A 69 -14.10 -4.04 6.16
CA ARG A 69 -14.00 -5.25 5.33
C ARG A 69 -15.27 -6.08 5.40
N GLU A 70 -15.90 -6.17 6.56
CA GLU A 70 -17.14 -6.96 6.75
C GLU A 70 -18.38 -6.28 6.18
N LYS A 71 -18.49 -4.95 6.35
CA LYS A 71 -19.74 -4.20 6.08
C LYS A 71 -19.61 -3.23 4.91
N GLY A 72 -18.40 -2.85 4.52
CA GLY A 72 -18.15 -1.84 3.50
C GLY A 72 -18.26 -2.35 2.07
N SER A 73 -18.43 -1.41 1.13
CA SER A 73 -18.37 -1.70 -0.31
C SER A 73 -16.92 -1.71 -0.81
N VAL A 74 -16.68 -2.43 -1.91
CA VAL A 74 -15.39 -2.42 -2.62
C VAL A 74 -15.03 -0.97 -3.02
N ARG A 75 -13.78 -0.58 -2.75
CA ARG A 75 -13.25 0.77 -3.00
C ARG A 75 -11.73 0.74 -3.18
N GLY A 76 -11.17 1.85 -3.64
CA GLY A 76 -9.73 2.03 -3.80
C GLY A 76 -9.22 1.73 -5.21
N THR A 77 -7.94 1.38 -5.31
CA THR A 77 -7.24 1.21 -6.58
C THR A 77 -7.65 -0.08 -7.29
N LYS A 78 -8.04 0.02 -8.57
CA LYS A 78 -8.15 -1.13 -9.48
C LYS A 78 -6.81 -1.42 -10.15
N ALA A 79 -6.51 -2.70 -10.36
CA ALA A 79 -5.21 -3.14 -10.88
C ALA A 79 -5.04 -2.90 -12.39
N ALA A 80 -6.15 -2.78 -13.11
CA ALA A 80 -6.23 -2.29 -14.48
C ALA A 80 -7.38 -1.28 -14.56
N ASP A 81 -7.18 -0.23 -15.35
CA ASP A 81 -8.29 0.59 -15.83
C ASP A 81 -8.91 -0.20 -17.00
N GLU A 82 -10.21 -0.44 -16.98
CA GLU A 82 -10.92 -0.93 -18.17
C GLU A 82 -10.86 0.11 -19.30
#